data_AF-A0A662S4M0-F1
#
_entry.id   AF-A0A662S4M0-F1
#
_cell.length_a   1.000
_cell.length_b   1.000
_cell.length_c   1.000
_cell.angle_alpha   90.00
_cell.angle_beta   90.00
_cell.angle_gamma   90.00
#
_symmetry.space_group_name_H-M   'P 1'
#
loop_
_entity.id
_entity.type
_entity.pdbx_description
1 polymer ?
#
loop_
_entity_poly.entity_id
_entity_poly.type
_entity_poly.pdbx_seq_one_letter_code
_entity_poly.pdbx_strand_id
1 'polypeptide(L)'
;MGKQEYISEIERAVQILDRISQDRGVPKNIRRAATEAIDALRDESQSYGVRASKAISILNDIINDINMPFPTRSQILLTVGILERIRD
;
A
#
# COMPACT_ATOMS: atom_id res chain seq x y z
N MET A 1 -13.78 -0.82 13.89
CA MET A 1 -12.94 0.40 13.83
C MET A 1 -13.81 1.58 13.44
N GLY A 2 -13.50 2.78 13.93
CA GLY A 2 -14.22 4.00 13.54
C GLY A 2 -13.71 4.57 12.22
N LYS A 3 -14.51 5.41 11.54
CA LYS A 3 -14.08 6.08 10.29
C LYS A 3 -12.75 6.83 10.44
N GLN A 4 -12.53 7.50 11.58
CA GLN A 4 -11.30 8.22 11.88
C GLN A 4 -10.07 7.29 11.95
N GLU A 5 -10.28 6.07 12.45
CA GLU A 5 -9.23 5.06 12.59
C GLU A 5 -8.84 4.50 11.21
N TYR A 6 -9.81 4.28 10.32
CA TYR A 6 -9.54 3.91 8.93
C TYR A 6 -8.74 4.98 8.19
N ILE A 7 -9.09 6.25 8.34
CA ILE A 7 -8.34 7.36 7.74
C ILE A 7 -6.90 7.36 8.24
N SER A 8 -6.68 7.24 9.56
CA SER A 8 -5.35 7.19 10.15
C SER A 8 -4.50 6.02 9.64
N GLU A 9 -5.09 4.83 9.50
CA GLU A 9 -4.36 3.66 8.99
C GLU A 9 -4.05 3.78 7.48
N ILE A 10 -4.97 4.37 6.70
CA ILE A 10 -4.72 4.69 5.28
C ILE A 10 -3.59 5.71 5.16
N GLU A 11 -3.59 6.78 5.94
CA GLU A 11 -2.53 7.79 5.93
C GLU A 11 -1.17 7.17 6.27
N ARG A 12 -1.13 6.30 7.28
CA ARG A 12 0.08 5.56 7.65
C ARG A 12 0.58 4.66 6.51
N ALA A 13 -0.32 3.93 5.86
CA ALA A 13 0.01 3.10 4.70
C ALA A 13 0.55 3.95 3.53
N VAL A 14 -0.12 5.06 3.22
CA VAL A 14 0.30 6.00 2.17
C VAL A 14 1.69 6.58 2.45
N GLN A 15 2.01 6.94 3.69
CA GLN A 15 3.35 7.44 4.04
C GLN A 15 4.46 6.41 3.78
N ILE A 16 4.20 5.12 4.03
CA ILE A 16 5.17 4.05 3.76
C ILE A 16 5.34 3.87 2.25
N LEU A 17 4.23 3.78 1.52
CA LEU A 17 4.23 3.60 0.07
C LEU A 17 4.83 4.80 -0.67
N ASP A 18 4.62 6.02 -0.19
CA ASP A 18 5.15 7.24 -0.82
C ASP A 18 6.69 7.24 -0.77
N ARG A 19 7.27 6.84 0.37
CA ARG A 19 8.73 6.64 0.51
C ARG A 19 9.26 5.62 -0.50
N ILE A 20 8.57 4.48 -0.67
CA ILE A 20 8.95 3.46 -1.66
C ILE A 20 8.87 4.03 -3.08
N SER A 21 7.81 4.78 -3.39
CA SER A 21 7.58 5.32 -4.74
C SER A 21 8.65 6.34 -5.16
N GLN A 22 9.25 7.04 -4.19
CA GLN A 22 10.27 8.07 -4.39
C GLN A 22 11.72 7.54 -4.28
N ASP A 23 11.92 6.35 -3.73
CA ASP A 23 13.24 5.78 -3.52
C ASP A 23 13.89 5.32 -4.85
N ARG A 24 14.90 6.06 -5.31
CA ARG A 24 15.62 5.76 -6.57
C ARG A 24 16.39 4.44 -6.54
N GLY A 25 16.64 3.86 -5.36
CA GLY A 25 17.24 2.53 -5.21
C GLY A 25 16.25 1.38 -5.43
N VAL A 26 14.95 1.66 -5.48
CA VAL A 26 13.90 0.65 -5.71
C VAL A 26 13.61 0.54 -7.21
N PRO A 27 13.52 -0.66 -7.81
CA PRO A 27 13.13 -0.86 -9.21
C PRO A 27 11.84 -0.13 -9.64
N LYS A 28 11.82 0.38 -10.88
CA LYS A 28 10.74 1.26 -11.40
C LYS A 28 9.34 0.61 -11.30
N ASN A 29 9.22 -0.68 -11.59
CA ASN A 29 7.97 -1.42 -11.50
C ASN A 29 7.42 -1.48 -10.06
N ILE A 30 8.30 -1.64 -9.07
CA ILE A 30 7.93 -1.67 -7.65
C ILE A 30 7.48 -0.28 -7.19
N ARG A 31 8.20 0.78 -7.60
CA ARG A 31 7.78 2.16 -7.31
C ARG A 31 6.42 2.48 -7.93
N ARG A 32 6.18 2.02 -9.15
CA ARG A 32 4.89 2.19 -9.84
C ARG A 32 3.76 1.46 -9.10
N ALA A 33 3.98 0.22 -8.67
CA ALA A 33 2.99 -0.52 -7.88
C ALA A 33 2.67 0.19 -6.55
N ALA A 34 3.67 0.79 -5.90
CA ALA A 34 3.44 1.61 -4.71
C ALA A 34 2.56 2.83 -5.02
N THR A 35 2.79 3.53 -6.13
CA THR A 35 1.92 4.63 -6.59
C THR A 35 0.51 4.15 -6.90
N GLU A 36 0.35 3.06 -7.64
CA GLU A 36 -0.96 2.47 -7.96
C GLU A 36 -1.73 2.08 -6.69
N ALA A 37 -1.06 1.54 -5.67
CA ALA A 37 -1.66 1.25 -4.37
C ALA A 37 -2.08 2.54 -3.64
N ILE A 38 -1.29 3.62 -3.70
CA ILE A 38 -1.66 4.93 -3.13
C ILE A 38 -2.92 5.49 -3.83
N ASP A 39 -2.99 5.38 -5.15
CA ASP A 39 -4.14 5.86 -5.92
C ASP A 39 -5.41 5.08 -5.55
N ALA A 40 -5.31 3.75 -5.44
CA ALA A 40 -6.40 2.91 -4.94
C ALA A 40 -6.82 3.30 -3.51
N LEU A 41 -5.84 3.63 -2.65
CA LEU A 41 -6.11 4.11 -1.30
C LEU A 41 -6.69 5.51 -1.26
N ARG A 42 -6.65 6.32 -2.32
CA ARG A 42 -7.19 7.70 -2.36
C ARG A 42 -8.50 7.81 -3.14
N ASP A 43 -8.99 6.72 -3.70
CA ASP A 43 -10.27 6.70 -4.42
C ASP A 43 -11.47 6.86 -3.47
N GLU A 44 -11.86 8.11 -3.21
CA GLU A 44 -12.98 8.46 -2.32
C GLU A 44 -14.35 8.02 -2.86
N SER A 45 -14.44 7.56 -4.11
CA SER A 45 -15.67 6.99 -4.66
C SER A 45 -15.99 5.60 -4.09
N GLN A 46 -15.04 4.98 -3.39
CA GLN A 46 -15.12 3.61 -2.90
C GLN A 46 -15.11 3.56 -1.36
N SER A 47 -15.64 2.47 -0.80
CA SER A 47 -15.56 2.21 0.65
C SER A 47 -14.10 2.02 1.10
N TYR A 48 -13.84 2.17 2.40
CA TYR A 48 -12.49 2.01 2.93
C TYR A 48 -11.97 0.57 2.74
N GLY A 49 -12.84 -0.42 2.95
CA GLY A 49 -12.53 -1.83 2.73
C GLY A 49 -12.24 -2.15 1.26
N VAL A 50 -13.00 -1.56 0.32
CA VAL A 50 -12.73 -1.74 -1.12
C VAL A 50 -11.40 -1.12 -1.52
N ARG A 51 -11.08 0.09 -1.03
CA ARG A 51 -9.78 0.75 -1.24
C ARG A 51 -8.63 -0.10 -0.71
N ALA A 52 -8.75 -0.57 0.54
CA ALA A 52 -7.76 -1.43 1.19
C ALA A 52 -7.56 -2.74 0.41
N SER A 53 -8.64 -3.41 0.02
CA SER A 53 -8.58 -4.67 -0.74
C SER A 53 -7.88 -4.51 -2.09
N LYS A 54 -8.20 -3.46 -2.85
CA LYS A 54 -7.52 -3.16 -4.13
C LYS A 54 -6.02 -2.92 -3.92
N ALA A 55 -5.65 -2.11 -2.93
CA ALA A 55 -4.25 -1.83 -2.62
C ALA A 55 -3.50 -3.10 -2.18
N ILE A 56 -4.09 -3.92 -1.32
CA ILE A 56 -3.51 -5.21 -0.89
C ILE A 56 -3.26 -6.12 -2.09
N SER A 57 -4.18 -6.20 -3.05
CA SER A 57 -4.00 -7.01 -4.26
C SER A 57 -2.76 -6.57 -5.05
N ILE A 58 -2.63 -5.27 -5.32
CA ILE A 58 -1.47 -4.69 -6.02
C ILE A 58 -0.16 -5.02 -5.30
N LEU A 59 -0.17 -4.88 -3.97
CA LEU A 59 1.01 -5.11 -3.13
C LEU A 59 1.40 -6.60 -3.05
N ASN A 60 0.43 -7.51 -3.00
CA ASN A 60 0.67 -8.95 -3.00
C ASN A 60 1.18 -9.45 -4.35
N ASP A 61 0.78 -8.82 -5.46
CA ASP A 61 1.32 -9.17 -6.77
C ASP A 61 2.79 -8.77 -6.89
N ILE A 62 3.13 -7.53 -6.52
CA ILE A 62 4.49 -7.01 -6.68
C ILE A 62 5.49 -7.64 -5.70
N ILE A 63 5.07 -8.13 -4.53
CA ILE A 63 5.99 -8.70 -3.52
C ILE A 63 6.78 -9.91 -4.03
N ASN A 64 6.22 -10.60 -5.04
CA ASN A 64 6.78 -11.78 -5.69
C ASN A 64 7.79 -11.44 -6.79
N ASP A 65 8.06 -10.16 -7.06
CA ASP A 65 9.04 -9.74 -8.06
C ASP A 65 10.44 -10.25 -7.71
N ILE A 66 11.14 -10.81 -8.70
CA ILE A 66 12.49 -11.37 -8.53
C ILE A 66 13.53 -10.31 -8.13
N ASN A 67 13.29 -9.04 -8.48
CA ASN A 67 14.16 -7.92 -8.16
C ASN A 67 13.71 -7.16 -6.90
N MET A 68 12.76 -7.70 -6.12
CA MET A 68 12.27 -7.07 -4.89
C MET A 68 13.38 -6.91 -3.83
N PRO A 69 13.74 -5.67 -3.43
CA PRO A 69 14.70 -5.45 -2.35
C PRO A 69 14.15 -5.92 -1.00
N PHE A 70 14.97 -6.56 -0.17
CA PHE A 70 14.55 -7.03 1.16
C PHE A 70 13.96 -5.93 2.07
N PRO A 71 14.55 -4.73 2.18
CA PRO A 71 13.97 -3.67 2.99
C PRO A 71 12.58 -3.23 2.50
N THR A 72 12.42 -3.11 1.17
CA THR A 72 11.15 -2.77 0.52
C THR A 72 10.10 -3.84 0.75
N ARG A 73 10.47 -5.13 0.66
CA ARG A 73 9.57 -6.25 0.96
C ARG A 73 9.00 -6.15 2.37
N SER A 74 9.83 -5.90 3.38
CA SER A 74 9.38 -5.74 4.76
C SER A 74 8.43 -4.56 4.94
N GLN A 75 8.68 -3.44 4.26
CA GLN A 75 7.78 -2.28 4.27
C GLN A 75 6.42 -2.58 3.60
N ILE A 76 6.42 -3.35 2.49
CA ILE A 76 5.20 -3.79 1.83
C ILE A 76 4.39 -4.70 2.76
N LEU A 77 5.02 -5.70 3.40
CA LEU A 77 4.34 -6.58 4.37
C LEU A 77 3.73 -5.81 5.54
N LEU A 78 4.46 -4.84 6.09
CA LEU A 78 3.93 -3.95 7.13
C LEU A 78 2.71 -3.18 6.62
N THR A 79 2.76 -2.69 5.39
CA THR A 79 1.66 -1.94 4.77
C THR A 79 0.44 -2.83 4.57
N VAL A 80 0.62 -4.06 4.07
CA VAL A 80 -0.47 -5.04 3.93
C VAL A 80 -1.13 -5.31 5.30
N GLY A 81 -0.35 -5.60 6.34
CA GLY A 81 -0.89 -5.81 7.69
C GLY A 81 -1.59 -4.59 8.30
N ILE A 82 -1.20 -3.37 7.90
CA ILE A 82 -1.94 -2.15 8.23
C ILE A 82 -3.32 -2.15 7.57
N LEU A 83 -3.36 -2.40 6.26
CA LEU A 83 -4.58 -2.35 5.46
C LEU A 83 -5.56 -3.50 5.76
N GLU A 84 -5.08 -4.68 6.15
CA GLU A 84 -5.91 -5.84 6.50
C GLU A 84 -6.88 -5.59 7.67
N ARG A 85 -6.57 -4.60 8.52
CA ARG A 85 -7.40 -4.19 9.65
C ARG A 85 -8.62 -3.37 9.21
N ILE A 86 -8.59 -2.81 8.01
CA ILE A 86 -9.69 -2.01 7.45
C ILE A 86 -10.74 -2.94 6.85
N ARG A 87 -11.89 -3.07 7.53
CA ARG A 87 -13.03 -3.89 7.09
C ARG A 87 -14.32 -3.14 7.40
N ASP A 88 -14.92 -2.51 6.40
CA ASP A 88 -16.20 -1.80 6.51
C ASP A 88 -17.36 -2.55 5.86
#